data_AF-A0A8E6ETT3-F1
#
_entry.id   AF-A0A8E6ETT3-F1
#
_cell.length_a   1.000
_cell.length_b   1.000
_cell.length_c   1.000
_cell.angle_alpha   90.00
_cell.angle_beta   90.00
_cell.angle_gamma   90.00
#
_symmetry.space_group_name_H-M   'P 1'
#
loop_
_entity.id
_entity.type
_entity.pdbx_description
1 polymer ?
#
loop_
_entity_poly.entity_id
_entity_poly.type
_entity_poly.pdbx_seq_one_letter_code
_entity_poly.pdbx_strand_id
1 'polypeptide(L)'
;MNINLYGMTFITKGITFYLWSPWRCMAIEHRLFEAIRLLPGTEFTQTPDELSIEIKTDKVWKLAREAVERTLKGWQEEATDSGTDRRSWYWLIESDTDANGYDHNGEAAHIWCFVRLMIESGSDINGEGGKVDMIDLEGFGFRVLRNEPV
;
A
#
# COMPACT_ATOMS: atom_id res chain seq x y z
N MET A 1 8.24 -17.11 -3.71
CA MET A 1 6.86 -16.63 -3.56
C MET A 1 6.39 -16.04 -4.89
N ASN A 2 5.22 -16.44 -5.39
CA ASN A 2 4.64 -15.88 -6.62
C ASN A 2 3.44 -15.01 -6.26
N ILE A 3 3.57 -13.71 -6.50
CA ILE A 3 2.54 -12.74 -6.12
C ILE A 3 1.90 -12.14 -7.36
N ASN A 4 0.60 -11.89 -7.27
CA ASN A 4 -0.14 -11.11 -8.25
C ASN A 4 -0.73 -9.87 -7.59
N LEU A 5 -0.48 -8.72 -8.18
CA LEU A 5 -1.04 -7.42 -7.82
C LEU A 5 -1.80 -6.89 -9.05
N TYR A 6 -3.10 -7.14 -9.10
CA TYR A 6 -4.00 -6.66 -10.17
C TYR A 6 -3.49 -6.94 -11.59
N GLY A 7 -2.99 -8.16 -11.84
CA GLY A 7 -2.47 -8.58 -13.13
C GLY A 7 -0.95 -8.46 -13.28
N MET A 8 -0.27 -7.67 -12.44
CA MET A 8 1.19 -7.65 -12.36
C MET A 8 1.68 -8.82 -11.54
N THR A 9 2.56 -9.64 -12.11
CA THR A 9 3.05 -10.87 -11.47
C THR A 9 4.52 -10.72 -11.13
N PHE A 10 4.89 -11.03 -9.89
CA PHE A 10 6.27 -10.94 -9.41
C PHE A 10 6.70 -12.26 -8.77
N ILE A 11 7.93 -12.65 -9.04
CA ILE A 11 8.59 -13.76 -8.33
C ILE A 11 9.55 -13.12 -7.31
N THR A 12 9.30 -13.38 -6.03
CA THR A 12 9.96 -12.69 -4.92
C THR A 12 10.32 -13.64 -3.78
N LYS A 13 11.30 -13.26 -2.94
CA LYS A 13 11.60 -13.95 -1.67
C LYS A 13 10.55 -13.65 -0.61
N GLY A 14 9.91 -12.48 -0.67
CA GLY A 14 8.96 -12.02 0.33
C GLY A 14 8.52 -10.58 0.09
N ILE A 15 7.57 -10.14 0.90
CA ILE A 15 7.08 -8.76 0.91
C ILE A 15 7.24 -8.21 2.31
N THR A 16 7.62 -6.94 2.42
CA THR A 16 7.62 -6.23 3.69
C THR A 16 6.68 -5.04 3.60
N PHE A 17 5.65 -5.01 4.44
CA PHE A 17 4.82 -3.82 4.66
C PHE A 17 5.47 -2.93 5.71
N TYR A 18 5.31 -1.63 5.56
CA TYR A 18 5.90 -0.61 6.41
C TYR A 18 4.86 0.40 6.90
N LEU A 19 5.10 0.88 8.12
CA LEU A 19 4.55 2.12 8.64
C LEU A 19 5.72 3.00 9.09
N TRP A 20 6.08 3.99 8.26
CA TRP A 20 7.18 4.91 8.52
C TRP A 20 6.75 6.09 9.35
N SER A 21 7.59 6.49 10.31
CA SER A 21 7.32 7.58 11.24
C SER A 21 5.89 7.53 11.81
N PRO A 22 5.48 6.45 12.52
CA PRO A 22 4.09 6.20 12.88
C PRO A 22 3.35 7.37 13.57
N TRP A 23 4.07 8.24 14.29
CA TRP A 23 3.52 9.43 14.95
C TRP A 23 3.09 10.54 13.98
N ARG A 24 3.50 10.47 12.70
CA ARG A 24 3.10 11.39 11.62
C ARG A 24 2.03 10.80 10.71
N CYS A 25 1.83 9.48 10.74
CA CYS A 25 0.87 8.80 9.88
C CYS A 25 -0.57 9.20 10.19
N MET A 26 -1.37 9.26 9.13
CA MET A 26 -2.82 9.40 9.16
C MET A 26 -3.48 8.16 9.76
N ALA A 27 -4.68 8.33 10.33
CA ALA A 27 -5.43 7.21 10.93
C ALA A 27 -5.70 6.05 9.95
N ILE A 28 -5.86 6.33 8.65
CA ILE A 28 -6.06 5.28 7.64
C ILE A 28 -4.80 4.44 7.44
N GLU A 29 -3.61 5.01 7.51
CA GLU A 29 -2.34 4.29 7.38
C GLU A 29 -2.16 3.30 8.54
N HIS A 30 -2.51 3.73 9.75
CA HIS A 30 -2.57 2.85 10.93
C HIS A 30 -3.58 1.72 10.74
N ARG A 31 -4.81 2.02 10.26
CA ARG A 31 -5.83 1.00 9.97
C ARG A 31 -5.35 -0.03 8.95
N LEU A 32 -4.67 0.42 7.90
CA LEU A 32 -4.13 -0.45 6.85
C LEU A 32 -3.05 -1.38 7.41
N PHE A 33 -2.09 -0.82 8.16
CA PHE A 33 -1.01 -1.59 8.74
C PHE A 33 -1.50 -2.61 9.77
N GLU A 34 -2.39 -2.19 10.68
CA GLU A 34 -2.96 -3.08 11.70
C GLU A 34 -3.82 -4.20 11.11
N ALA A 35 -4.56 -3.94 10.02
CA ALA A 35 -5.31 -4.98 9.31
C ALA A 35 -4.41 -6.12 8.80
N ILE A 36 -3.17 -5.80 8.41
CA ILE A 36 -2.17 -6.79 7.98
C ILE A 36 -1.53 -7.46 9.20
N ARG A 37 -1.22 -6.69 10.24
CA ARG A 37 -0.57 -7.18 11.47
C ARG A 37 -1.36 -8.29 12.16
N LEU A 38 -2.69 -8.23 12.09
CA LEU A 38 -3.61 -9.21 12.67
C LEU A 38 -3.67 -10.54 11.91
N LEU A 39 -3.03 -10.64 10.73
CA LEU A 39 -3.04 -11.85 9.94
C LEU A 39 -2.14 -12.94 10.54
N PRO A 40 -2.53 -14.22 10.45
CA PRO A 40 -1.67 -15.31 10.89
C PRO A 40 -0.50 -15.50 9.93
N GLY A 41 0.67 -15.83 10.48
CA GLY A 41 1.88 -16.14 9.69
C GLY A 41 2.63 -14.92 9.16
N THR A 42 2.47 -13.76 9.81
CA THR A 42 3.25 -12.56 9.58
C THR A 42 4.30 -12.35 10.66
N GLU A 43 5.46 -11.79 10.32
CA GLU A 43 6.51 -11.46 11.28
C GLU A 43 6.54 -9.94 11.50
N PHE A 44 6.28 -9.48 12.74
CA PHE A 44 6.22 -8.07 13.09
C PHE A 44 7.53 -7.61 13.73
N THR A 45 8.07 -6.49 13.25
CA THR A 45 9.22 -5.80 13.84
C THR A 45 8.85 -4.35 14.14
N GLN A 46 9.32 -3.86 15.29
CA GLN A 46 9.09 -2.50 15.74
C GLN A 46 10.41 -1.83 16.11
N THR A 47 10.65 -0.68 15.52
CA THR A 47 11.72 0.26 15.88
C THR A 47 11.07 1.60 16.27
N PRO A 48 11.85 2.58 16.79
CA PRO A 48 11.30 3.89 17.11
C PRO A 48 10.64 4.56 15.90
N ASP A 49 11.28 4.49 14.73
CA ASP A 49 10.90 5.26 13.54
C ASP A 49 10.14 4.46 12.47
N GLU A 50 10.03 3.15 12.65
CA GLU A 50 9.45 2.25 11.64
C GLU A 50 8.81 1.03 12.29
N LEU A 51 7.60 0.70 11.84
CA LEU A 51 7.00 -0.62 12.03
C LEU A 51 7.05 -1.39 10.72
N SER A 52 7.36 -2.68 10.77
CA SER A 52 7.38 -3.51 9.57
C SER A 52 6.74 -4.88 9.79
N ILE A 53 6.13 -5.41 8.74
CA ILE A 53 5.52 -6.75 8.71
C ILE A 53 6.04 -7.52 7.52
N GLU A 54 6.69 -8.66 7.76
CA GLU A 54 7.18 -9.53 6.70
C GLU A 54 6.18 -10.65 6.34
N ILE A 55 6.05 -10.89 5.04
CA ILE A 55 5.24 -11.93 4.42
C ILE A 55 6.12 -12.80 3.52
N LYS A 56 6.18 -14.10 3.82
CA LYS A 56 7.03 -15.07 3.11
C LYS A 56 6.28 -16.09 2.24
N THR A 57 4.95 -16.06 2.25
CA THR A 57 4.13 -17.07 1.55
C THR A 57 3.01 -16.46 0.72
N ASP A 58 2.74 -17.08 -0.44
CA ASP A 58 1.68 -16.67 -1.37
C ASP A 58 0.30 -16.62 -0.70
N LYS A 59 0.06 -17.53 0.26
CA LYS A 59 -1.19 -17.59 1.02
C LYS A 59 -1.38 -16.34 1.87
N VAL A 60 -0.36 -15.95 2.63
CA VAL A 60 -0.44 -14.77 3.51
C VAL A 60 -0.49 -13.48 2.68
N TRP A 61 0.16 -13.43 1.51
CA TRP A 61 0.01 -12.29 0.59
C TRP A 61 -1.42 -12.08 0.11
N LYS A 62 -2.12 -13.14 -0.29
CA LYS A 62 -3.52 -13.03 -0.71
C LYS A 62 -4.38 -12.42 0.41
N LEU A 63 -4.17 -12.88 1.65
CA LEU A 63 -4.87 -12.35 2.82
C LEU A 63 -4.51 -10.88 3.08
N ALA A 64 -3.24 -10.49 2.98
CA ALA A 64 -2.79 -9.10 3.17
C ALA A 64 -3.37 -8.16 2.13
N ARG A 65 -3.34 -8.55 0.85
CA ARG A 65 -3.96 -7.79 -0.24
C ARG A 65 -5.45 -7.61 -0.01
N GLU A 66 -6.16 -8.68 0.38
CA GLU A 66 -7.60 -8.63 0.68
C GLU A 66 -7.92 -7.78 1.92
N ALA A 67 -7.06 -7.81 2.94
CA ALA A 67 -7.20 -6.98 4.14
C ALA A 67 -7.06 -5.48 3.81
N VAL A 68 -6.05 -5.12 3.02
CA VAL A 68 -5.87 -3.74 2.53
C VAL A 68 -7.06 -3.30 1.69
N GLU A 69 -7.48 -4.12 0.73
CA GLU A 69 -8.62 -3.83 -0.15
C GLU A 69 -9.91 -3.62 0.65
N ARG A 70 -10.17 -4.46 1.66
CA ARG A 70 -11.33 -4.31 2.54
C ARG A 70 -11.28 -3.02 3.35
N THR A 71 -10.12 -2.66 3.90
CA THR A 71 -9.95 -1.42 4.66
C THR A 71 -10.19 -0.19 3.79
N LEU A 72 -9.65 -0.16 2.57
CA LEU A 72 -9.84 0.97 1.63
C LEU A 72 -11.28 1.07 1.11
N LYS A 73 -11.93 -0.07 0.84
CA LYS A 73 -13.37 -0.08 0.48
C LYS A 73 -14.25 0.44 1.60
N GLY A 74 -14.01 0.01 2.85
CA GLY A 74 -14.72 0.55 4.01
C GLY A 74 -14.53 2.07 4.15
N TRP A 75 -13.30 2.56 3.98
CA TRP A 75 -13.03 4.00 3.97
C TRP A 75 -13.75 4.77 2.85
N GLN A 76 -13.89 4.16 1.67
CA GLN A 76 -14.64 4.73 0.56
C GLN A 76 -16.15 4.79 0.85
N GLU A 77 -16.72 3.73 1.42
CA GLU A 77 -18.13 3.63 1.79
C GLU A 77 -18.51 4.64 2.89
N GLU A 78 -17.64 4.84 3.89
CA GLU A 78 -17.82 5.82 4.98
C GLU A 78 -18.10 7.26 4.50
N ALA A 79 -17.67 7.66 3.29
CA ALA A 79 -18.03 8.97 2.69
C ALA A 79 -19.32 8.96 1.89
N THR A 80 -19.67 7.82 1.30
CA THR A 80 -20.83 7.73 0.42
C THR A 80 -22.12 7.92 1.23
N ASP A 81 -22.11 7.46 2.49
CA ASP A 81 -23.21 7.63 3.44
C ASP A 81 -23.46 9.11 3.83
N SER A 82 -22.45 9.99 3.73
CA SER A 82 -22.60 11.43 3.98
C SER A 82 -23.03 12.24 2.76
N GLY A 83 -23.07 11.64 1.57
CA GLY A 83 -23.70 12.20 0.37
C GLY A 83 -22.99 13.38 -0.33
N THR A 84 -21.80 13.80 0.12
CA THR A 84 -21.12 15.01 -0.41
C THR A 84 -19.78 14.75 -1.09
N ASP A 85 -19.12 13.63 -0.80
CA ASP A 85 -17.78 13.32 -1.30
C ASP A 85 -17.73 11.96 -2.00
N ARG A 86 -17.01 11.88 -3.13
CA ARG A 86 -16.63 10.61 -3.75
C ARG A 86 -15.18 10.31 -3.42
N ARG A 87 -14.93 9.10 -2.91
CA ARG A 87 -13.60 8.63 -2.54
C ARG A 87 -13.12 7.54 -3.51
N SER A 88 -11.83 7.53 -3.80
CA SER A 88 -11.18 6.50 -4.62
C SER A 88 -9.73 6.32 -4.16
N TRP A 89 -9.09 5.23 -4.56
CA TRP A 89 -7.70 4.94 -4.20
C TRP A 89 -6.96 4.23 -5.32
N TYR A 90 -5.64 4.40 -5.36
CA TYR A 90 -4.76 3.86 -6.38
C TYR A 90 -3.49 3.31 -5.74
N TRP A 91 -2.96 2.23 -6.30
CA TRP A 91 -1.57 1.85 -6.04
C TRP A 91 -0.64 2.71 -6.89
N LEU A 92 0.34 3.34 -6.24
CA LEU A 92 1.50 3.91 -6.91
C LEU A 92 2.63 2.89 -6.82
N ILE A 93 3.23 2.57 -7.96
CA ILE A 93 4.31 1.60 -8.03
C ILE A 93 5.55 2.29 -8.53
N GLU A 94 6.60 2.21 -7.73
CA GLU A 94 7.89 2.85 -8.00
C GLU A 94 8.99 1.79 -7.99
N SER A 95 9.94 1.95 -8.90
CA SER A 95 11.17 1.17 -8.90
C SER A 95 12.27 2.07 -9.42
N ASP A 96 13.30 2.28 -8.61
CA ASP A 96 14.53 2.92 -9.03
C ASP A 96 15.49 1.83 -9.52
N THR A 97 15.46 1.57 -10.82
CA THR A 97 16.25 0.50 -11.45
C THR A 97 16.94 0.98 -12.71
N ASP A 98 18.21 0.60 -12.86
CA ASP A 98 18.94 0.64 -14.11
C ASP A 98 18.50 -0.51 -15.04
N ALA A 99 19.10 -0.57 -16.23
CA ALA A 99 18.82 -1.59 -17.23
C ALA A 99 19.16 -3.03 -16.78
N ASN A 100 19.93 -3.19 -15.70
CA ASN A 100 20.41 -4.47 -15.17
C ASN A 100 19.67 -4.90 -13.89
N GLY A 101 18.70 -4.10 -13.42
CA GLY A 101 17.92 -4.41 -12.22
C GLY A 101 18.54 -3.87 -10.93
N TYR A 102 19.48 -2.94 -10.99
CA TYR A 102 20.18 -2.39 -9.83
C TYR A 102 19.79 -0.93 -9.58
N ASP A 103 19.78 -0.51 -8.33
CA ASP A 103 19.54 0.88 -7.96
C ASP A 103 20.79 1.75 -8.15
N HIS A 104 20.69 3.04 -7.84
CA HIS A 104 21.79 3.99 -7.96
C HIS A 104 23.00 3.68 -7.05
N ASN A 105 22.84 2.82 -6.04
CA ASN A 105 23.92 2.37 -5.16
C ASN A 105 24.54 1.04 -5.62
N GLY A 106 24.04 0.46 -6.72
CA GLY A 106 24.45 -0.86 -7.19
C GLY A 106 23.86 -2.00 -6.39
N GLU A 107 22.87 -1.73 -5.53
CA GLU A 107 22.10 -2.77 -4.83
C GLU A 107 20.98 -3.29 -5.73
N ALA A 108 20.46 -4.47 -5.42
CA ALA A 108 19.33 -5.02 -6.13
C ALA A 108 18.11 -4.09 -6.02
N ALA A 109 17.62 -3.58 -7.15
CA ALA A 109 16.47 -2.70 -7.17
C ALA A 109 15.24 -3.40 -6.61
N HIS A 110 14.56 -2.71 -5.71
CA HIS A 110 13.29 -3.12 -5.15
C HIS A 110 12.12 -2.47 -5.90
N ILE A 111 10.94 -3.06 -5.76
CA ILE A 111 9.69 -2.43 -6.18
C ILE A 111 8.96 -1.98 -4.92
N TRP A 112 8.59 -0.71 -4.91
CA TRP A 112 7.84 -0.07 -3.84
C TRP A 112 6.42 0.20 -4.29
N CYS A 113 5.48 -0.05 -3.40
CA CYS A 113 4.07 0.15 -3.63
C CYS A 113 3.48 1.03 -2.53
N PHE A 114 2.91 2.16 -2.91
CA PHE A 114 2.26 3.12 -2.02
C PHE A 114 0.78 3.29 -2.38
N VAL A 115 0.00 3.89 -1.49
CA VAL A 115 -1.42 4.16 -1.74
C VAL A 115 -1.63 5.66 -1.92
N ARG A 116 -2.27 6.05 -3.02
CA ARG A 116 -2.80 7.40 -3.23
C ARG A 116 -4.31 7.39 -3.03
N LEU A 117 -4.81 8.28 -2.20
CA LEU A 117 -6.23 8.56 -2.04
C LEU A 117 -6.64 9.70 -2.96
N MET A 118 -7.86 9.64 -3.46
CA MET A 118 -8.53 10.70 -4.20
C MET A 118 -9.85 11.00 -3.51
N ILE A 119 -10.10 12.27 -3.26
CA ILE A 119 -11.35 12.78 -2.69
C ILE A 119 -11.89 13.85 -3.64
N GLU A 120 -13.07 13.61 -4.19
CA GLU A 120 -13.81 14.59 -4.99
C GLU A 120 -14.94 15.15 -4.14
N SER A 121 -14.82 16.41 -3.73
CA SER A 121 -15.79 17.12 -2.90
C SER A 121 -16.69 18.03 -3.71
N GLY A 122 -17.99 18.03 -3.40
CA GLY A 122 -18.93 19.00 -3.95
C GLY A 122 -19.37 18.71 -5.38
N SER A 123 -19.47 17.42 -5.77
CA SER A 123 -20.17 17.07 -7.01
C SER A 123 -21.65 17.41 -6.87
N ASP A 124 -22.06 18.61 -7.31
CA ASP A 124 -23.46 19.01 -7.30
C ASP A 124 -24.27 18.13 -8.27
N ILE A 125 -25.57 17.94 -7.96
CA ILE A 125 -26.55 17.23 -8.82
C ILE A 125 -26.60 17.79 -10.26
N ASN A 126 -26.09 19.02 -10.46
CA ASN A 126 -26.08 19.75 -11.72
C ASN A 126 -24.79 19.61 -12.56
N GLY A 127 -23.80 18.82 -12.12
CA GLY A 127 -22.66 18.44 -12.95
C GLY A 127 -21.53 19.48 -13.10
N GLU A 128 -21.46 20.50 -12.23
CA GLU A 128 -20.23 21.28 -12.08
C GLU A 128 -19.21 20.47 -11.28
N GLY A 129 -18.01 20.27 -11.85
CA GLY A 129 -17.00 19.35 -11.32
C GLY A 129 -16.52 19.75 -9.92
N GLY A 130 -16.51 18.78 -9.00
CA GLY A 130 -16.07 18.96 -7.63
C GLY A 130 -14.57 19.25 -7.53
N LYS A 131 -14.13 19.77 -6.37
CA LYS A 131 -12.70 19.90 -6.06
C LYS A 131 -12.13 18.50 -5.85
N VAL A 132 -11.06 18.17 -6.57
CA VAL A 132 -10.35 16.89 -6.41
C VAL A 132 -9.08 17.11 -5.61
N ASP A 133 -9.00 16.46 -4.46
CA ASP A 133 -7.80 16.38 -3.63
C ASP A 133 -7.14 14.99 -3.79
N MET A 134 -5.83 14.97 -4.02
CA MET A 134 -5.01 13.76 -4.04
C MET A 134 -4.10 13.74 -2.82
N ILE A 135 -4.07 12.62 -2.10
CA ILE A 135 -3.32 12.47 -0.85
C ILE A 135 -2.50 11.20 -0.95
N ASP A 136 -1.18 11.32 -0.88
CA ASP A 136 -0.29 10.18 -0.80
C ASP A 136 -0.15 9.71 0.65
N LEU A 137 -0.33 8.41 0.86
CA LEU A 137 -0.09 7.77 2.14
C LEU A 137 1.41 7.47 2.27
N GLU A 138 2.22 8.53 2.41
CA GLU A 138 3.68 8.46 2.45
C GLU A 138 4.22 7.64 3.63
N GLY A 139 3.43 7.49 4.70
CA GLY A 139 3.78 6.69 5.85
C GLY A 139 3.46 5.20 5.68
N PHE A 140 2.69 4.79 4.67
CA PHE A 140 2.32 3.39 4.44
C PHE A 140 2.67 2.89 3.04
N GLY A 141 3.38 1.77 3.00
CA GLY A 141 3.69 1.11 1.73
C GLY A 141 4.19 -0.31 1.91
N PHE A 142 4.49 -0.99 0.81
CA PHE A 142 5.19 -2.25 0.86
C PHE A 142 6.27 -2.37 -0.19
N ARG A 143 7.28 -3.17 0.16
CA ARG A 143 8.40 -3.52 -0.68
C ARG A 143 8.26 -4.94 -1.18
N VAL A 144 8.36 -5.15 -2.48
CA VAL A 144 8.59 -6.46 -3.08
C VAL A 144 10.09 -6.74 -3.06
N LEU A 145 10.51 -7.79 -2.35
CA LEU A 145 11.92 -8.13 -2.25
C LEU A 145 12.40 -8.76 -3.56
N ARG A 146 13.57 -8.36 -4.07
CA ARG A 146 14.15 -9.05 -5.23
C ARG A 146 14.60 -10.47 -4.81
N ASN A 147 14.49 -11.43 -5.72
CA ASN A 147 15.28 -12.65 -5.63
C ASN A 147 16.74 -12.30 -5.96
N GLU A 148 17.66 -12.53 -5.01
CA GLU A 148 19.08 -12.60 -5.34
C GLU A 148 19.28 -13.64 -6.46
N PRO A 149 20.05 -13.32 -7.52
CA PRO A 149 20.46 -14.34 -8.47
C PRO A 149 21.29 -15.39 -7.73
N VAL A 150 20.98 -16.67 -7.99
CA VAL A 150 21.79 -17.82 -7.57
C VAL A 150 23.10 -17.82 -8.36
#